data_AF-A0A1D2X2F4-F1
#
_entry.id   AF-A0A1D2X2F4-F1
#
_cell.length_a   1.000
_cell.length_b   1.000
_cell.length_c   1.000
_cell.angle_alpha   90.00
_cell.angle_beta   90.00
_cell.angle_gamma   90.00
#
_symmetry.space_group_name_H-M   'P 1'
#
loop_
_entity.id
_entity.type
_entity.pdbx_description
1 polymer ?
#
loop_
_entity_poly.entity_id
_entity_poly.type
_entity_poly.pdbx_seq_one_letter_code
_entity_poly.pdbx_strand_id
1 'polypeptide(L)' 'MIKNKLYVLKPITLENRLIYPIVELSVFTLENLFFNIDFTVVALKIRENDEIYYKNISMSKNDFKKIKN' A
#
# COMPACT_ATOMS: atom_id res chain seq x y z
N MET A 1 -2.50 -21.44 1.97
CA MET A 1 -3.35 -20.43 1.33
C MET A 1 -2.70 -19.06 1.53
N ILE A 2 -2.66 -18.22 0.48
CA ILE A 2 -2.19 -16.84 0.57
C ILE A 2 -3.40 -15.91 0.70
N LYS A 3 -3.38 -15.01 1.67
CA LYS A 3 -4.34 -13.91 1.80
C LYS A 3 -3.61 -12.59 1.64
N ASN A 4 -4.02 -11.78 0.67
CA ASN A 4 -3.48 -10.45 0.42
C ASN A 4 -4.47 -9.38 0.87
N LYS A 5 -3.97 -8.32 1.50
CA LYS A 5 -4.80 -7.16 1.85
C LYS A 5 -4.00 -5.87 1.76
N LEU A 6 -4.63 -4.85 1.18
CA LEU A 6 -4.06 -3.51 1.10
C LEU A 6 -4.40 -2.69 2.34
N TYR A 7 -3.42 -1.92 2.80
CA TYR A 7 -3.57 -1.00 3.92
C TYR A 7 -2.91 0.34 3.58
N VAL A 8 -3.58 1.44 3.95
CA VAL A 8 -2.98 2.77 3.94
C VAL A 8 -2.40 3.03 5.33
N LEU A 9 -1.09 3.29 5.40
CA LEU A 9 -0.41 3.56 6.65
C LEU A 9 -0.55 5.03 7.05
N LYS A 10 -0.17 5.33 8.29
CA LYS A 10 -0.04 6.72 8.77
C LYS A 10 0.92 7.49 7.86
N PRO A 11 0.65 8.78 7.59
CA PRO A 11 1.50 9.56 6.71
C PRO A 11 2.87 9.81 7.35
N ILE A 12 3.87 9.88 6.50
CA ILE A 12 5.18 10.43 6.80
C ILE A 12 5.17 11.88 6.32
N THR A 13 5.47 12.82 7.20
CA THR A 13 5.60 14.23 6.85
C THR A 13 6.99 14.48 6.30
N LEU A 14 7.05 15.11 5.12
CA LEU A 14 8.29 15.57 4.50
C LEU A 14 8.03 16.97 3.91
N GLU A 15 8.58 18.00 4.55
CA GLU A 15 8.34 19.40 4.17
C GLU A 15 6.83 19.74 4.11
N ASN A 16 6.33 20.20 2.96
CA ASN A 16 4.93 20.52 2.69
C ASN A 16 4.12 19.29 2.22
N ARG A 17 4.67 18.07 2.31
CA ARG A 17 4.05 16.83 1.81
C ARG A 17 3.67 15.89 2.94
N LEU A 18 2.49 15.29 2.79
CA LEU A 18 2.07 14.10 3.55
C LEU A 18 2.11 12.90 2.62
N ILE A 19 3.03 11.98 2.89
CA ILE A 19 3.21 10.76 2.10
C ILE A 19 2.54 9.62 2.85
N TYR A 20 1.48 9.06 2.31
CA TYR A 20 0.75 7.91 2.83
C TYR A 20 1.20 6.65 2.09
N PRO A 21 2.01 5.77 2.73
CA PRO A 21 2.37 4.50 2.13
C PRO A 21 1.15 3.60 2.00
N ILE A 22 0.98 2.98 0.84
CA ILE A 22 0.00 1.94 0.60
C ILE A 22 0.77 0.63 0.55
N VAL A 23 0.50 -0.25 1.52
CA VAL A 23 1.19 -1.53 1.68
C VAL A 23 0.30 -2.69 1.32
N GLU A 24 0.89 -3.70 0.71
CA GLU A 24 0.29 -5.03 0.58
C GLU A 24 0.83 -5.91 1.70
N LEU A 25 -0.12 -6.49 2.44
CA LEU A 25 0.11 -7.50 3.44
C LEU A 25 -0.22 -8.86 2.83
N SER A 26 0.79 -9.72 2.67
CA SER A 26 0.63 -11.09 2.19
C SER A 26 0.86 -12.06 3.34
N VAL A 27 -0.19 -12.80 3.71
CA VAL A 27 -0.14 -13.79 4.79
C VAL A 27 -0.22 -15.18 4.19
N PHE A 28 0.81 -15.99 4.43
CA PHE A 28 0.81 -17.40 4.07
C PHE A 28 0.41 -18.25 5.29
N THR A 29 -0.66 -19.03 5.13
CA THR A 29 -1.13 -19.99 6.14
C THR A 29 -1.12 -21.42 5.62
N LEU A 30 -0.80 -22.37 6.48
CA LEU A 30 -0.91 -23.81 6.21
C LEU A 30 -1.60 -24.48 7.41
N GLU A 31 -2.68 -25.23 7.17
CA GLU A 31 -3.39 -26.00 8.21
C GLU A 31 -3.65 -25.22 9.52
N ASN A 32 -4.18 -23.99 9.39
CA ASN A 32 -4.47 -23.05 10.49
C ASN A 32 -3.25 -22.48 11.24
N LEU A 33 -2.03 -22.77 10.80
CA LEU A 33 -0.79 -22.18 11.31
C LEU A 33 -0.34 -21.00 10.44
N PHE A 34 0.13 -19.93 11.08
CA PHE A 34 0.78 -18.80 10.43
C PHE A 34 2.23 -19.15 10.13
N PHE A 35 2.65 -19.01 8.87
CA PHE A 35 4.00 -19.35 8.45
C PHE A 35 4.83 -18.09 8.18
N ASN A 36 4.28 -17.17 7.40
CA ASN A 36 5.00 -15.98 6.97
C ASN A 36 4.01 -14.82 6.75
N ILE A 37 4.50 -13.61 7.05
CA ILE A 37 3.83 -12.35 6.80
C ILE A 37 4.82 -11.45 6.06
N ASP A 38 4.52 -11.15 4.80
CA ASP A 38 5.28 -10.21 3.99
C ASP A 38 4.57 -8.85 3.97
N PHE A 39 5.33 -7.79 4.20
CA PHE A 39 4.88 -6.40 4.14
C PHE A 39 5.67 -5.66 3.06
N THR A 40 4.98 -5.22 2.00
CA THR A 40 5.61 -4.50 0.89
C THR A 40 4.90 -3.19 0.61
N VAL A 41 5.64 -2.09 0.45
CA VAL A 41 5.07 -0.82 -0.03
C VAL A 41 4.86 -0.95 -1.54
N VAL A 42 3.61 -0.85 -1.99
CA VAL A 42 3.23 -1.09 -3.39
C VAL A 42 2.80 0.18 -4.12
N ALA A 43 2.36 1.20 -3.39
CA ALA A 43 2.06 2.52 -3.92
C ALA A 43 2.21 3.61 -2.84
N LEU A 44 2.23 4.86 -3.25
CA LEU A 44 2.19 6.04 -2.35
C LEU A 44 1.03 6.94 -2.75
N LYS A 45 0.27 7.42 -1.78
CA LYS A 45 -0.59 8.60 -1.93
C LYS A 45 0.16 9.79 -1.34
N ILE A 46 0.34 10.85 -2.12
CA ILE A 46 1.07 12.05 -1.71
C ILE A 46 0.07 13.20 -1.71
N ARG A 47 -0.05 13.91 -0.60
CA ARG A 47 -0.78 15.17 -0.53
C ARG A 47 0.21 16.31 -0.40
N GLU A 48 0.11 17.31 -1.27
CA GLU A 48 0.88 18.55 -1.23
C GLU A 48 -0.11 19.71 -1.32
N ASN A 49 -0.28 20.46 -0.22
CA ASN A 49 -1.35 21.45 -0.08
C ASN A 49 -2.74 20.83 -0.36
N ASP A 50 -3.39 21.27 -1.44
CA ASP A 50 -4.70 20.80 -1.91
C ASP A 50 -4.62 19.77 -3.04
N GLU A 51 -3.41 19.44 -3.52
CA GLU A 51 -3.21 18.46 -4.57
C GLU A 51 -2.95 17.05 -4.00
N ILE A 52 -3.50 16.04 -4.67
CA ILE A 52 -3.32 14.63 -4.33
C ILE A 52 -2.76 13.88 -5.54
N TYR A 53 -1.63 13.22 -5.33
CA TYR A 53 -0.96 12.39 -6.32
C TYR A 53 -0.90 10.94 -5.85
N TYR A 54 -0.81 10.03 -6.81
CA TYR A 54 -0.54 8.62 -6.53
C TYR A 54 0.70 8.20 -7.32
N LYS A 55 1.66 7.56 -6.65
CA LYS A 55 2.85 6.97 -7.27
C LYS A 55 2.75 5.46 -7.18
N ASN A 56 2.74 4.79 -8.34
CA ASN A 56 2.83 3.34 -8.39
C ASN A 56 4.29 2.90 -8.16
N ILE A 57 4.51 1.94 -7.27
CA ILE A 57 5.85 1.36 -7.04
C ILE A 57 5.92 -0.01 -7.72
N SER A 58 5.02 -0.92 -7.39
CA SER A 58 5.06 -2.32 -7.85
C SER A 58 3.71 -2.92 -8.19
N MET A 59 2.61 -2.17 -8.09
CA MET A 59 1.26 -2.68 -8.42
C MET A 59 1.05 -2.84 -9.92
N SER A 60 0.17 -3.78 -10.29
CA SER A 60 -0.36 -3.87 -11.65
C SER A 60 -1.08 -2.56 -12.04
N LYS A 61 -1.06 -2.20 -13.33
CA LYS A 61 -1.77 -1.00 -13.81
C LYS A 61 -3.27 -1.04 -13.51
N ASN A 62 -3.88 -2.22 -13.52
CA ASN A 62 -5.32 -2.37 -13.28
C ASN A 62 -5.67 -2.18 -11.81
N ASP A 63 -4.89 -2.74 -10.89
CA ASP A 63 -5.14 -2.58 -9.46
C ASP A 63 -4.77 -1.18 -8.98
N PHE A 64 -3.73 -0.59 -9.56
CA PHE A 64 -3.35 0.80 -9.30
C PHE A 64 -4.47 1.79 -9.70
N LYS A 65 -5.21 1.53 -10.78
CA LYS A 65 -6.37 2.36 -11.15
C LYS A 65 -7.49 2.29 -10.11
N LYS A 66 -7.70 1.13 -9.47
CA LYS A 66 -8.75 0.96 -8.45
C LYS A 66 -8.50 1.75 -7.17
N ILE A 67 -7.23 1.99 -6.82
CA ILE A 67 -6.88 2.80 -5.62
C ILE A 67 -6.85 4.31 -5.90
N LYS A 68 -6.85 4.72 -7.17
CA LYS A 68 -6.90 6.14 -7.56
C LYS A 68 -8.32 6.71 -7.55
N ASN A 69 -9.32 5.86 -7.79
CA ASN A 69 -10.75 6.18 -7.80
C ASN A 69 -11.38 6.00 -6.43
#